data_AF-A4BLU5-F1
#
_entry.id   AF-A4BLU5-F1
#
_cell.length_a   1.000
_cell.length_b   1.000
_cell.length_c   1.000
_cell.angle_alpha   90.00
_cell.angle_beta   90.00
_cell.angle_gamma   90.00
#
_symmetry.space_group_name_H-M   'P 1'
#
loop_
_entity.id
_entity.type
_entity.pdbx_description
1 polymer ?
#
loop_
_entity_poly.entity_id
_entity_poly.type
_entity_poly.pdbx_seq_one_letter_code
_entity_poly.pdbx_strand_id
1 'polypeptide(L)'
;MCRVLDVSPSGYYAWRNRTPSVRSATDAALTERIEAIHQGTGETYGAPRIHAALRDESWCVGRKRIARLMSSAGLQGITRRKGTFTTERDKGRRSEPDLVERDFTADAPNELYVFDTSYIPTWGGFLYLAVVLDVLSRRIVGWSMATHLKSQLVVDALDMALCQRQPEGVIHHSDQGCQLRFKELSRRWRASVDGLGR
;
A
#
# COMPACT_ATOMS: atom_id res chain seq x y z
N MET A 1 -15.13 6.17 51.27
CA MET A 1 -14.61 5.61 50.00
C MET A 1 -15.44 4.45 49.49
N CYS A 2 -15.45 3.25 50.10
CA CYS A 2 -16.20 2.09 49.57
C CYS A 2 -17.72 2.31 49.42
N ARG A 3 -18.37 3.03 50.36
CA ARG A 3 -19.78 3.45 50.23
C ARG A 3 -20.03 4.47 49.12
N VAL A 4 -19.04 5.30 48.77
CA VAL A 4 -19.18 6.35 47.74
C VAL A 4 -19.00 5.76 46.34
N LEU A 5 -18.18 4.71 46.23
CA LEU A 5 -17.87 4.00 44.98
C LEU A 5 -18.73 2.74 44.78
N ASP A 6 -19.71 2.49 45.66
CA ASP A 6 -20.59 1.30 45.66
C ASP A 6 -19.85 -0.04 45.51
N VAL A 7 -18.75 -0.21 46.28
CA VAL A 7 -17.95 -1.44 46.32
C VAL A 7 -17.96 -2.06 47.71
N SER A 8 -17.92 -3.40 47.78
CA SER A 8 -17.87 -4.10 49.06
C SER A 8 -16.53 -3.85 49.78
N PRO A 9 -16.52 -3.66 51.12
CA PRO A 9 -15.28 -3.52 51.88
C PRO A 9 -14.36 -4.73 51.72
N SER A 10 -14.91 -5.94 51.70
CA SER A 10 -14.16 -7.19 51.49
C SER A 10 -13.53 -7.25 50.10
N GLY A 11 -14.24 -6.82 49.04
CA GLY A 11 -13.70 -6.73 47.69
C GLY A 11 -12.57 -5.70 47.57
N TYR A 12 -12.72 -4.55 48.24
CA TYR A 12 -11.68 -3.52 48.28
C TYR A 12 -10.39 -4.02 48.95
N TYR A 13 -10.47 -4.65 50.13
CA TYR A 13 -9.29 -5.18 50.81
C TYR A 13 -8.69 -6.39 50.08
N ALA A 14 -9.53 -7.24 49.47
CA ALA A 14 -9.07 -8.34 48.64
C ALA A 14 -8.31 -7.83 47.41
N TRP A 15 -8.78 -6.78 46.74
CA TRP A 15 -8.07 -6.12 45.64
C TRP A 15 -6.78 -5.44 46.11
N ARG A 16 -6.82 -4.70 47.21
CA ARG A 16 -5.67 -3.98 47.77
C ARG A 16 -4.52 -4.92 48.14
N ASN A 17 -4.84 -6.09 48.68
CA ASN A 17 -3.86 -7.08 49.10
C ASN A 17 -3.60 -8.15 48.01
N ARG A 18 -4.21 -8.03 46.82
CA ARG A 18 -4.04 -9.01 45.75
C ARG A 18 -2.63 -8.90 45.20
N THR A 19 -1.86 -9.97 45.37
CA THR A 19 -0.56 -10.12 44.71
C THR A 19 -0.74 -10.22 43.19
N PRO A 20 0.28 -9.80 42.40
CA PRO A 20 0.23 -9.92 40.95
C PRO A 20 -0.14 -11.34 40.52
N SER A 21 -1.08 -11.47 39.58
CA SER A 21 -1.41 -12.77 39.01
C SER A 21 -0.23 -13.31 38.21
N VAL A 22 -0.18 -14.63 37.98
CA VAL A 22 0.83 -15.27 37.12
C VAL A 22 0.88 -14.58 35.74
N ARG A 23 -0.28 -14.18 35.21
CA ARG A 23 -0.36 -13.43 33.95
C ARG A 23 0.28 -12.05 34.06
N SER A 24 0.08 -11.35 35.15
CA SER A 24 0.68 -10.03 35.38
C SER A 24 2.20 -10.13 35.52
N ALA A 25 2.71 -11.13 36.24
CA ALA A 25 4.14 -11.37 36.39
C ALA A 25 4.80 -11.73 35.05
N THR A 26 4.16 -12.62 34.27
CA THR A 26 4.66 -12.98 32.93
C THR A 26 4.56 -11.84 31.92
N ASP A 27 3.53 -11.00 31.98
CA ASP A 27 3.43 -9.79 31.16
C ASP A 27 4.52 -8.78 31.54
N ALA A 28 4.85 -8.62 32.82
CA ALA A 28 5.92 -7.74 33.28
C ALA A 28 7.30 -8.19 32.75
N ALA A 29 7.65 -9.47 32.93
CA ALA A 29 8.91 -10.02 32.42
C ALA A 29 9.02 -9.92 30.88
N LEU A 30 7.91 -10.14 30.17
CA LEU A 30 7.87 -9.97 28.72
C LEU A 30 8.02 -8.49 28.33
N THR A 31 7.44 -7.55 29.09
CA THR A 31 7.53 -6.12 28.81
C THR A 31 8.98 -5.64 28.97
N GLU A 32 9.67 -6.05 30.03
CA GLU A 32 11.09 -5.78 30.24
C GLU A 32 11.94 -6.28 29.06
N ARG A 33 11.65 -7.49 28.55
CA ARG A 33 12.37 -8.00 27.39
C ARG A 33 12.09 -7.21 26.12
N ILE A 34 10.82 -6.82 25.91
CA ILE A 34 10.41 -5.95 24.80
C ILE A 34 11.14 -4.61 24.86
N GLU A 35 11.24 -3.99 26.02
CA GLU A 35 11.96 -2.73 26.24
C GLU A 35 13.44 -2.85 25.91
N ALA A 36 14.09 -3.92 26.37
CA ALA A 36 15.51 -4.17 26.08
C ALA A 36 15.77 -4.31 24.57
N ILE A 37 14.94 -5.06 23.85
CA ILE A 37 15.04 -5.20 22.39
C ILE A 37 14.77 -3.86 21.69
N HIS A 38 13.78 -3.10 22.16
CA HIS A 38 13.42 -1.82 21.58
C HIS A 38 14.56 -0.79 21.73
N GLN A 39 15.13 -0.66 22.92
CA GLN A 39 16.27 0.22 23.20
C GLN A 39 17.51 -0.23 22.41
N GLY A 40 17.82 -1.53 22.39
CA GLY A 40 18.96 -2.08 21.65
C GLY A 40 18.89 -1.88 20.13
N THR A 41 17.71 -1.56 19.59
CA THR A 41 17.50 -1.28 18.15
C THR A 41 17.33 0.21 17.85
N GLY A 42 17.68 1.08 18.80
CA GLY A 42 17.53 2.53 18.67
C GLY A 42 16.08 2.96 18.50
N GLU A 43 15.16 2.27 19.20
CA GLU A 43 13.72 2.55 19.21
C GLU A 43 13.03 2.40 17.84
N THR A 44 13.70 1.77 16.88
CA THR A 44 13.15 1.62 15.53
C THR A 44 12.14 0.46 15.40
N TYR A 45 12.19 -0.52 16.30
CA TYR A 45 11.40 -1.75 16.19
C TYR A 45 9.98 -1.54 16.73
N GLY A 46 8.99 -1.73 15.86
CA GLY A 46 7.58 -1.89 16.23
C GLY A 46 7.22 -3.36 16.52
N ALA A 47 5.97 -3.59 16.95
CA ALA A 47 5.48 -4.92 17.36
C ALA A 47 5.79 -6.07 16.37
N PRO A 48 5.74 -5.91 15.03
CA PRO A 48 6.09 -6.98 14.10
C PRO A 48 7.57 -7.38 14.18
N ARG A 49 8.48 -6.41 14.33
CA ARG A 49 9.93 -6.66 14.38
C ARG A 49 10.35 -7.17 15.75
N ILE A 50 9.73 -6.67 16.82
CA ILE A 50 9.92 -7.22 18.17
C ILE A 50 9.42 -8.67 18.24
N HIS A 51 8.29 -9.00 17.60
CA HIS A 51 7.83 -10.39 17.52
C HIS A 51 8.85 -11.29 16.81
N ALA A 52 9.49 -10.82 15.73
CA ALA A 52 10.54 -11.60 15.06
C ALA A 52 11.75 -11.82 15.98
N ALA A 53 12.26 -10.76 16.62
CA ALA A 53 13.38 -10.85 17.55
C ALA A 53 13.09 -11.82 18.72
N LEU A 54 11.89 -11.73 19.31
CA LEU A 54 11.46 -12.65 20.36
C LEU A 54 11.37 -14.11 19.86
N ARG A 55 10.95 -14.34 18.62
CA ARG A 55 10.93 -15.68 18.03
C ARG A 55 12.33 -16.24 17.81
N ASP A 56 13.28 -15.41 17.43
CA ASP A 56 14.69 -15.79 17.29
C ASP A 56 15.30 -16.18 18.65
N GLU A 57 14.80 -15.58 19.73
CA GLU A 57 15.11 -15.94 21.12
C GLU A 57 14.25 -17.09 21.67
N SER A 58 13.52 -17.81 20.81
CA SER A 58 12.65 -18.94 21.18
C SER A 58 11.44 -18.60 22.04
N TRP A 59 11.02 -17.33 22.10
CA TRP A 59 9.77 -16.94 22.77
C TRP A 59 8.55 -17.20 21.87
N CYS A 60 7.56 -17.92 22.40
CA CYS A 60 6.28 -18.18 21.73
C CYS A 60 5.20 -17.20 22.21
N VAL A 61 5.22 -15.97 21.67
CA VAL A 61 4.27 -14.91 22.07
C VAL A 61 3.50 -14.37 20.87
N GLY A 62 2.18 -14.28 20.97
CA GLY A 62 1.34 -13.73 19.91
C GLY A 62 1.53 -12.23 19.68
N ARG A 63 1.54 -11.80 18.41
CA ARG A 63 1.72 -10.40 17.98
C ARG A 63 0.79 -9.40 18.70
N LYS A 64 -0.48 -9.75 18.90
CA LYS A 64 -1.46 -8.89 19.60
C LYS A 64 -1.07 -8.64 21.07
N ARG A 65 -0.48 -9.64 21.75
CA ARG A 65 0.00 -9.50 23.13
C ARG A 65 1.18 -8.53 23.18
N ILE A 66 2.13 -8.66 22.26
CA ILE A 66 3.28 -7.74 22.14
C ILE A 66 2.79 -6.32 21.86
N ALA A 67 1.91 -6.13 20.88
CA ALA A 67 1.37 -4.81 20.55
C ALA A 67 0.65 -4.15 21.73
N ARG A 68 -0.14 -4.93 22.49
CA ARG A 68 -0.79 -4.45 23.72
C ARG A 68 0.24 -4.01 24.77
N LEU A 69 1.26 -4.82 25.03
CA LEU A 69 2.28 -4.51 26.04
C LEU A 69 3.13 -3.31 25.64
N MET A 70 3.53 -3.22 24.38
CA MET A 70 4.21 -2.02 23.85
C MET A 70 3.35 -0.77 24.03
N SER A 71 2.05 -0.84 23.71
CA SER A 71 1.13 0.28 23.91
C SER A 71 1.02 0.68 25.39
N SER A 72 0.86 -0.31 26.29
CA SER A 72 0.83 -0.07 27.74
C SER A 72 2.12 0.53 28.29
N ALA A 73 3.27 0.21 27.69
CA ALA A 73 4.59 0.74 28.06
C ALA A 73 4.98 2.02 27.30
N GLY A 74 4.12 2.55 26.43
CA GLY A 74 4.41 3.75 25.64
C GLY A 74 5.45 3.56 24.53
N LEU A 75 5.78 2.32 24.16
CA LEU A 75 6.78 2.01 23.14
C LEU A 75 6.19 2.06 21.73
N GLN A 76 6.86 2.76 20.82
CA GLN A 76 6.43 2.89 19.44
C GLN A 76 7.59 2.69 18.48
N GLY A 77 7.41 1.86 17.47
CA GLY A 77 8.40 1.69 16.41
C GLY A 77 8.33 2.78 15.35
N ILE A 78 9.47 3.14 14.79
CA ILE A 78 9.55 4.09 13.68
C ILE A 78 9.09 3.41 12.37
N THR A 79 8.08 3.99 11.72
CA THR A 79 7.66 3.59 10.38
C THR A 79 8.18 4.58 9.33
N ARG A 80 9.03 4.12 8.41
CA ARG A 80 9.57 4.96 7.31
C ARG A 80 8.57 5.20 6.16
N ARG A 81 7.47 4.44 6.10
CA ARG A 81 6.44 4.62 5.07
C ARG A 81 5.60 5.84 5.43
N LYS A 82 5.90 6.99 4.81
CA LYS A 82 4.91 8.07 4.68
C LYS A 82 3.76 7.54 3.83
N GLY A 83 2.51 7.73 4.29
CA GLY A 83 1.36 7.48 3.45
C GLY A 83 1.42 8.42 2.26
N THR A 84 1.71 7.89 1.07
CA THR A 84 1.63 8.67 -0.16
C THR A 84 0.17 8.75 -0.58
N PHE A 85 -0.42 9.94 -0.47
CA PHE A 85 -1.66 10.27 -1.16
C PHE A 85 -1.35 10.36 -2.65
N THR A 86 -1.70 9.33 -3.40
CA THR A 86 -1.32 9.19 -4.81
C THR A 86 -2.30 9.87 -5.76
N THR A 87 -3.56 10.08 -5.39
CA THR A 87 -4.55 10.67 -6.32
C THR A 87 -5.80 11.17 -5.58
N GLU A 88 -6.20 12.43 -5.77
CA GLU A 88 -7.59 12.83 -5.54
C GLU A 88 -8.43 12.41 -6.75
N ARG A 89 -9.37 11.49 -6.54
CA ARG A 89 -10.34 11.12 -7.60
C ARG A 89 -11.24 12.32 -7.88
N ASP A 90 -11.27 12.77 -9.13
CA ASP A 90 -12.26 13.73 -9.60
C ASP A 90 -13.65 13.08 -9.56
N LYS A 91 -14.49 13.56 -8.63
CA LYS A 91 -15.85 13.04 -8.38
C LYS A 91 -16.83 13.35 -9.52
N GLY A 92 -16.46 14.25 -10.45
CA GLY A 92 -17.31 14.66 -11.58
C GLY A 92 -17.09 13.85 -12.87
N ARG A 93 -16.06 12.99 -12.94
CA ARG A 93 -15.75 12.25 -14.16
C ARG A 93 -16.72 11.10 -14.36
N ARG A 94 -17.48 11.14 -15.47
CA ARG A 94 -18.31 10.01 -15.93
C ARG A 94 -17.42 8.78 -16.07
N SER A 95 -17.75 7.70 -15.36
CA SER A 95 -17.05 6.42 -15.50
C SER A 95 -17.23 5.94 -16.93
N GLU A 96 -16.12 5.67 -17.63
CA GLU A 96 -16.18 4.94 -18.90
C GLU A 96 -16.67 3.49 -18.61
N PRO A 97 -17.31 2.83 -19.58
CA PRO A 97 -17.77 1.45 -19.41
C PRO A 97 -16.59 0.51 -19.12
N ASP A 98 -16.79 -0.41 -18.17
CA ASP A 98 -15.82 -1.44 -17.82
C ASP A 98 -15.87 -2.57 -18.85
N LEU A 99 -15.16 -2.40 -19.96
CA LEU A 99 -14.93 -3.38 -21.02
C LEU A 99 -14.20 -4.64 -20.56
N VAL A 100 -13.56 -4.61 -19.39
CA VAL A 100 -12.78 -5.72 -18.82
C VAL A 100 -13.60 -6.51 -17.81
N GLU A 101 -14.65 -5.92 -17.21
CA GLU A 101 -15.49 -6.54 -16.18
C GLU A 101 -14.68 -7.18 -15.02
N ARG A 102 -13.50 -6.61 -14.74
CA ARG A 102 -12.48 -7.12 -13.80
C ARG A 102 -11.86 -8.49 -14.17
N ASP A 103 -12.06 -8.96 -15.39
CA ASP A 103 -11.38 -10.12 -15.94
C ASP A 103 -10.06 -9.71 -16.62
N PHE A 104 -8.95 -9.89 -15.91
CA PHE A 104 -7.60 -9.61 -16.43
C PHE A 104 -6.96 -10.82 -17.08
N THR A 105 -7.72 -11.54 -17.90
CA THR A 105 -7.24 -12.65 -18.73
C THR A 105 -7.26 -12.24 -20.22
N ALA A 106 -6.47 -12.95 -21.03
CA ALA A 106 -6.38 -12.76 -22.47
C ALA A 106 -5.98 -14.10 -23.09
N ASP A 107 -6.52 -14.43 -24.26
CA ASP A 107 -6.28 -15.72 -24.93
C ASP A 107 -5.09 -15.62 -25.91
N ALA A 108 -4.78 -14.41 -26.38
CA ALA A 108 -3.62 -14.13 -27.21
C ALA A 108 -2.86 -12.86 -26.77
N PRO A 109 -1.56 -12.74 -27.12
CA PRO A 109 -0.83 -11.49 -26.90
C PRO A 109 -1.49 -10.36 -27.69
N ASN A 110 -1.41 -9.15 -27.18
CA ASN A 110 -1.96 -7.93 -27.76
C ASN A 110 -3.49 -7.83 -27.77
N GLU A 111 -4.19 -8.63 -26.96
CA GLU A 111 -5.65 -8.48 -26.77
C GLU A 111 -6.01 -7.53 -25.64
N LEU A 112 -5.23 -7.55 -24.55
CA LEU A 112 -5.44 -6.71 -23.37
C LEU A 112 -4.12 -6.12 -22.87
N TYR A 113 -4.07 -4.79 -22.83
CA TYR A 113 -3.02 -4.00 -22.20
C TYR A 113 -3.53 -3.38 -20.91
N VAL A 114 -2.73 -3.48 -19.85
CA VAL A 114 -2.96 -2.79 -18.58
C VAL A 114 -1.92 -1.70 -18.41
N PHE A 115 -2.39 -0.54 -18.01
CA PHE A 115 -1.59 0.64 -17.75
C PHE A 115 -1.51 0.93 -16.25
N ASP A 116 -0.31 1.28 -15.80
CA ASP A 116 -0.07 1.76 -14.45
C ASP A 116 0.89 2.95 -14.45
N THR A 117 0.71 3.86 -13.49
CA THR A 117 1.68 4.94 -13.23
C THR A 117 2.16 4.85 -11.80
N SER A 118 3.47 4.71 -11.66
CA SER A 118 4.15 4.63 -10.38
C SER A 118 5.14 5.78 -10.21
N TYR A 119 5.70 5.92 -9.01
CA TYR A 119 6.79 6.85 -8.74
C TYR A 119 8.01 6.09 -8.22
N ILE A 120 9.19 6.47 -8.68
CA ILE A 120 10.46 5.87 -8.32
C ILE A 120 11.26 6.90 -7.49
N PRO A 121 11.51 6.63 -6.20
CA PRO A 121 12.41 7.46 -5.40
C PRO A 121 13.85 7.38 -5.91
N THR A 122 14.51 8.53 -6.03
CA THR A 122 15.93 8.66 -6.37
C THR A 122 16.61 9.63 -5.38
N TRP A 123 17.93 9.73 -5.43
CA TRP A 123 18.66 10.71 -4.62
C TRP A 123 18.47 12.17 -5.09
N GLY A 124 18.03 12.38 -6.33
CA GLY A 124 17.76 13.71 -6.89
C GLY A 124 16.28 14.15 -6.83
N GLY A 125 15.41 13.36 -6.19
CA GLY A 125 13.96 13.55 -6.21
C GLY A 125 13.22 12.30 -6.69
N PHE A 126 12.01 12.44 -7.19
CA PHE A 126 11.20 11.32 -7.68
C PHE A 126 11.04 11.39 -9.20
N LEU A 127 11.00 10.22 -9.84
CA LEU A 127 10.58 10.05 -11.22
C LEU A 127 9.19 9.43 -11.26
N TYR A 128 8.31 9.94 -12.10
CA TYR A 128 7.08 9.26 -12.46
C TYR A 128 7.39 8.29 -13.60
N LEU A 129 6.94 7.05 -13.47
CA LEU A 129 7.07 5.98 -14.47
C LEU A 129 5.67 5.56 -14.90
N ALA A 130 5.41 5.65 -16.20
CA ALA A 130 4.24 5.06 -16.84
C ALA A 130 4.65 3.76 -17.53
N VAL A 131 3.86 2.70 -17.38
CA VAL A 131 4.10 1.39 -18.01
C VAL A 131 2.85 0.84 -18.68
N VAL A 132 3.05 0.21 -19.83
CA VAL A 132 2.03 -0.56 -20.56
C VAL A 132 2.45 -2.03 -20.56
N LEU A 133 1.64 -2.87 -19.92
CA LEU A 133 1.85 -4.29 -19.76
C LEU A 133 0.90 -5.06 -20.68
N ASP A 134 1.43 -6.00 -21.45
CA ASP A 134 0.62 -7.02 -22.11
C ASP A 134 0.21 -8.11 -21.10
N VAL A 135 -1.10 -8.35 -20.97
CA VAL A 135 -1.64 -9.20 -19.90
C VAL A 135 -1.24 -10.66 -20.04
N LEU A 136 -1.29 -11.22 -21.25
CA LEU A 136 -0.95 -12.63 -21.47
C LEU A 136 0.55 -12.87 -21.32
N SER A 137 1.37 -12.13 -22.07
CA SER A 137 2.83 -12.35 -22.12
C SER A 137 3.57 -11.78 -20.92
N ARG A 138 2.91 -10.95 -20.10
CA ARG A 138 3.50 -10.22 -18.97
C ARG A 138 4.65 -9.30 -19.36
N ARG A 139 4.82 -9.01 -20.65
CA ARG A 139 5.87 -8.15 -21.17
C ARG A 139 5.46 -6.70 -21.07
N ILE A 140 6.39 -5.85 -20.62
CA ILE A 140 6.26 -4.39 -20.78
C ILE A 140 6.46 -4.08 -22.26
N VAL A 141 5.42 -3.54 -22.88
CA VAL A 141 5.39 -3.24 -24.30
C VAL A 141 5.60 -1.76 -24.60
N GLY A 142 5.42 -0.90 -23.60
CA GLY A 142 5.78 0.51 -23.68
C GLY A 142 5.95 1.10 -22.29
N TRP A 143 6.73 2.16 -22.19
CA TRP A 143 7.00 2.86 -20.93
C TRP A 143 7.50 4.28 -21.19
N SER A 144 7.36 5.17 -20.21
CA SER A 144 7.94 6.50 -20.23
C SER A 144 8.22 6.98 -18.82
N MET A 145 9.21 7.86 -18.67
CA MET A 145 9.61 8.42 -17.38
C MET A 145 9.76 9.95 -17.45
N ALA A 146 9.29 10.65 -16.42
CA ALA A 146 9.46 12.09 -16.31
C ALA A 146 9.56 12.56 -14.85
N THR A 147 10.06 13.78 -14.64
CA THR A 147 10.05 14.43 -13.31
C THR A 147 8.70 15.07 -12.96
N HIS A 148 7.68 14.91 -13.82
CA HIS A 148 6.34 15.47 -13.64
C HIS A 148 5.24 14.46 -13.95
N LEU A 149 4.07 14.62 -13.32
CA LEU A 149 2.87 13.85 -13.61
C LEU A 149 1.97 14.62 -14.59
N LYS A 150 2.32 14.58 -15.89
CA LYS A 150 1.50 15.16 -16.97
C LYS A 150 0.95 14.03 -17.84
N SER A 151 -0.17 14.28 -18.52
CA SER A 151 -0.77 13.33 -19.48
C SER A 151 0.22 12.83 -20.53
N GLN A 152 1.19 13.66 -20.92
CA GLN A 152 2.24 13.30 -21.87
C GLN A 152 3.03 12.04 -21.46
N LEU A 153 3.23 11.82 -20.15
CA LEU A 153 3.94 10.64 -19.65
C LEU A 153 3.20 9.34 -20.02
N VAL A 154 1.88 9.32 -19.85
CA VAL A 154 1.01 8.20 -20.23
C VAL A 154 1.01 8.04 -21.75
N VAL A 155 0.96 9.19 -22.44
CA VAL A 155 0.94 9.24 -23.90
C VAL A 155 2.18 8.57 -24.49
N ASP A 156 3.36 8.99 -24.07
CA ASP A 156 4.62 8.48 -24.61
C ASP A 156 4.77 6.97 -24.39
N ALA A 157 4.33 6.47 -23.23
CA ALA A 157 4.36 5.05 -22.92
C ALA A 157 3.43 4.24 -23.85
N LEU A 158 2.26 4.79 -24.17
CA LEU A 158 1.29 4.14 -25.04
C LEU A 158 1.70 4.20 -26.51
N ASP A 159 2.20 5.34 -26.99
CA ASP A 159 2.74 5.46 -28.34
C ASP A 159 3.89 4.49 -28.56
N MET A 160 4.77 4.35 -27.57
CA MET A 160 5.83 3.33 -27.60
C MET A 160 5.26 1.92 -27.75
N ALA A 161 4.23 1.56 -26.98
CA ALA A 161 3.60 0.25 -27.06
C ALA A 161 2.97 -0.03 -28.43
N LEU A 162 2.23 0.96 -28.96
CA LEU A 162 1.54 0.84 -30.23
C LEU A 162 2.51 0.77 -31.41
N CYS A 163 3.59 1.58 -31.38
CA CYS A 163 4.64 1.52 -32.40
C CYS A 163 5.40 0.19 -32.39
N GLN A 164 5.69 -0.36 -31.21
CA GLN A 164 6.44 -1.62 -31.09
C GLN A 164 5.63 -2.87 -31.44
N ARG A 165 4.35 -2.89 -31.07
CA ARG A 165 3.52 -4.10 -31.19
C ARG A 165 2.53 -4.07 -32.35
N GLN A 166 2.21 -2.89 -32.86
CA GLN A 166 1.23 -2.66 -33.92
C GLN A 166 -0.04 -3.52 -33.77
N PRO A 167 -0.68 -3.50 -32.58
CA PRO A 167 -1.74 -4.45 -32.27
C PRO A 167 -3.05 -4.11 -33.00
N GLU A 168 -3.83 -5.12 -33.36
CA GLU A 168 -5.13 -4.94 -33.98
C GLU A 168 -6.26 -5.08 -32.95
N GLY A 169 -6.84 -3.95 -32.53
CA GLY A 169 -8.06 -3.96 -31.71
C GLY A 169 -7.87 -4.24 -30.22
N VAL A 170 -6.63 -4.14 -29.71
CA VAL A 170 -6.30 -4.28 -28.28
C VAL A 170 -7.19 -3.43 -27.37
N ILE A 171 -7.61 -4.00 -26.24
CA ILE A 171 -8.28 -3.30 -25.16
C ILE A 171 -7.21 -2.70 -24.25
N HIS A 172 -7.34 -1.42 -23.94
CA HIS A 172 -6.48 -0.73 -23.00
C HIS A 172 -7.25 -0.42 -21.71
N HIS A 173 -6.71 -0.85 -20.57
CA HIS A 173 -7.27 -0.64 -19.24
C HIS A 173 -6.34 0.19 -18.36
N SER A 174 -6.87 1.25 -17.72
CA SER A 174 -6.21 1.97 -16.63
C SER A 174 -7.03 1.87 -15.35
N ASP A 175 -6.32 1.65 -14.25
CA ASP A 175 -6.80 1.66 -12.86
C ASP A 175 -7.54 2.95 -12.45
N GLN A 176 -7.30 4.07 -13.15
CA GLN A 176 -8.01 5.34 -12.99
C GLN A 176 -9.39 5.38 -13.69
N GLY A 177 -9.89 4.23 -14.16
CA GLY A 177 -11.26 4.06 -14.62
C GLY A 177 -11.52 4.49 -16.07
N CYS A 178 -10.49 4.52 -16.92
CA CYS A 178 -10.66 4.70 -18.36
C CYS A 178 -10.28 3.43 -19.13
N GLN A 179 -11.18 3.02 -20.02
CA GLN A 179 -11.03 1.82 -20.83
C GLN A 179 -11.41 2.14 -22.26
N LEU A 180 -10.54 1.80 -23.21
CA LEU A 180 -10.72 2.13 -24.61
C LEU A 180 -10.13 1.03 -25.50
N ARG A 181 -10.76 0.77 -26.64
CA ARG A 181 -10.15 -0.07 -27.69
C ARG A 181 -9.16 0.75 -28.50
N PHE A 182 -8.08 0.15 -28.99
CA PHE A 182 -7.07 0.84 -29.80
C PHE A 182 -7.64 1.66 -30.97
N LYS A 183 -8.67 1.16 -31.66
CA LYS A 183 -9.32 1.92 -32.75
C LYS A 183 -9.99 3.20 -32.25
N GLU A 184 -10.56 3.17 -31.06
CA GLU A 184 -11.21 4.30 -30.42
C GLU A 184 -10.18 5.24 -29.78
N LEU A 185 -9.19 4.67 -29.09
CA LEU A 185 -8.01 5.34 -28.58
C LEU A 185 -7.32 6.13 -29.69
N SER A 186 -6.90 5.49 -30.78
CA SER A 186 -6.23 6.16 -31.92
C SER A 186 -7.06 7.27 -32.56
N ARG A 187 -8.40 7.16 -32.60
CA ARG A 187 -9.28 8.26 -33.05
C ARG A 187 -9.33 9.41 -32.05
N ARG A 188 -9.58 9.12 -30.78
CA ARG A 188 -9.64 10.11 -29.69
C ARG A 188 -8.30 10.84 -29.53
N TRP A 189 -7.21 10.13 -29.75
CA TRP A 189 -5.85 10.64 -29.73
C TRP A 189 -5.53 11.57 -30.89
N ARG A 190 -5.82 11.16 -32.14
CA ARG A 190 -5.66 12.06 -33.30
C ARG A 190 -6.45 13.36 -33.10
N ALA A 191 -7.70 13.24 -32.65
CA ALA A 191 -8.54 14.42 -32.35
C ALA A 191 -7.97 15.30 -31.21
N SER A 192 -7.36 14.71 -30.19
CA SER A 192 -6.77 15.46 -29.06
C SER A 192 -5.46 16.16 -29.44
N VAL A 193 -4.61 15.52 -30.24
CA VAL A 193 -3.34 16.11 -30.71
C VAL A 193 -3.62 17.27 -31.68
N ASP A 194 -4.57 17.11 -32.60
CA ASP A 194 -4.98 18.16 -33.53
C ASP A 194 -5.66 19.35 -32.82
N GLY A 195 -6.31 19.11 -31.68
CA GLY A 195 -6.96 20.15 -30.87
C GLY A 195 -6.05 20.90 -29.90
N LEU A 196 -4.86 20.36 -29.59
CA LEU A 196 -3.86 21.00 -28.70
C LEU A 196 -2.83 21.86 -29.47
N GLY A 197 -2.98 21.96 -30.79
CA GLY A 197 -2.13 22.76 -31.69
C GLY A 197 -2.68 24.15 -32.05
N ARG A 198 -3.57 24.75 -31.25
CA ARG A 198 -4.01 26.15 -31.38
C ARG A 198 -4.02 26.85 -30.02
#